data_AF-A0A1I4LUC2-F1
#
_entry.id   AF-A0A1I4LUC2-F1
#
_cell.length_a   1.000
_cell.length_b   1.000
_cell.length_c   1.000
_cell.angle_alpha   90.00
_cell.angle_beta   90.00
_cell.angle_gamma   90.00
#
_symmetry.space_group_name_H-M   'P 1'
#
loop_
_entity.id
_entity.type
_entity.pdbx_description
1 polymer ?
#
loop_
_entity_poly.entity_id
_entity_poly.type
_entity_poly.pdbx_seq_one_letter_code
_entity_poly.pdbx_strand_id
1 'polypeptide(L)' 'MNHDIPDHMATFPISVVKELTKLSGRQIRYYEEQGLISPARNDGNRRMFSLKDIERLKRIKELIDQGINIAGIKAMLRD' A
#
# COMPACT_ATOMS: atom_id res chain seq x y z
N MET A 1 -19.88 18.28 -5.25
CA MET A 1 -18.47 18.61 -4.93
C MET A 1 -17.67 17.34 -5.18
N ASN A 2 -17.04 17.22 -6.35
CA ASN A 2 -16.05 16.17 -6.56
C ASN A 2 -14.80 16.64 -5.82
N HIS A 3 -14.54 16.08 -4.64
CA HIS A 3 -13.18 16.12 -4.13
C HIS A 3 -12.38 15.18 -5.01
N ASP A 4 -11.80 15.72 -6.08
CA ASP A 4 -10.72 15.07 -6.82
C ASP A 4 -9.53 15.00 -5.87
N ILE A 5 -9.56 14.05 -4.93
CA ILE A 5 -8.40 13.74 -4.11
C ILE A 5 -7.34 13.30 -5.09
N PRO A 6 -6.20 14.01 -5.21
CA PRO A 6 -5.15 13.57 -6.08
C PRO A 6 -4.74 12.17 -5.65
N ASP A 7 -4.70 11.25 -6.60
CA ASP A 7 -4.39 9.83 -6.41
C ASP A 7 -3.10 9.55 -5.62
N HIS A 8 -2.16 10.50 -5.63
CA HIS A 8 -0.89 10.51 -4.90
C HIS A 8 -0.95 11.17 -3.52
N MET A 9 -2.04 11.84 -3.15
CA MET A 9 -2.18 12.47 -1.84
C MET A 9 -2.42 11.42 -0.77
N ALA A 10 -1.57 11.39 0.25
CA ALA A 10 -1.64 10.43 1.34
C ALA A 10 -2.69 10.83 2.39
N THR A 11 -3.92 10.33 2.26
CA THR A 11 -5.07 10.72 3.09
C THR A 11 -5.70 9.56 3.88
N PHE A 12 -5.41 8.30 3.53
CA PHE A 12 -6.06 7.14 4.14
C PHE A 12 -5.23 6.57 5.31
N PRO A 13 -5.81 6.39 6.51
CA PRO A 13 -5.14 5.69 7.59
C PRO A 13 -5.08 4.18 7.35
N ILE A 14 -4.14 3.49 8.00
CA ILE A 14 -3.94 2.03 7.85
C ILE A 14 -5.21 1.20 8.12
N SER A 15 -6.14 1.68 8.96
CA SER A 15 -7.42 1.00 9.22
C SER A 15 -8.26 0.87 7.96
N VAL A 16 -8.45 1.97 7.23
CA VAL A 16 -9.18 2.00 5.96
C VAL A 16 -8.47 1.15 4.91
N VAL A 17 -7.14 1.24 4.84
CA VAL A 17 -6.34 0.45 3.88
C VAL A 17 -6.50 -1.05 4.11
N LYS A 18 -6.55 -1.52 5.36
CA LYS A 18 -6.83 -2.93 5.67
C LYS A 18 -8.19 -3.38 5.12
N GLU A 19 -9.22 -2.55 5.25
CA GLU A 19 -10.57 -2.88 4.79
C GLU A 19 -10.65 -2.96 3.25
N LEU A 20 -9.96 -2.05 2.56
CA LEU A 20 -9.94 -1.98 1.10
C LEU A 20 -9.08 -3.05 0.45
N THR A 21 -7.95 -3.43 1.07
CA THR A 21 -6.98 -4.38 0.51
C THR A 21 -7.16 -5.80 1.02
N LYS A 22 -7.95 -5.99 2.09
CA LYS A 22 -8.08 -7.24 2.85
C LYS A 22 -6.74 -7.75 3.43
N LEU A 23 -5.72 -6.89 3.49
CA LEU A 23 -4.45 -7.20 4.14
C LEU A 23 -4.55 -6.91 5.65
N SER A 24 -3.82 -7.70 6.43
CA SER A 24 -3.58 -7.37 7.83
C SER A 24 -2.62 -6.18 7.95
N GLY A 25 -2.69 -5.45 9.07
CA GLY A 25 -1.73 -4.38 9.34
C GLY A 25 -0.28 -4.89 9.43
N ARG A 26 -0.08 -6.16 9.80
CA ARG A 26 1.23 -6.81 9.80
C ARG A 26 1.77 -6.99 8.38
N GLN A 27 0.95 -7.46 7.44
CA GLN A 27 1.34 -7.59 6.03
C GLN A 27 1.69 -6.24 5.41
N ILE A 28 0.88 -5.20 5.64
CA ILE A 28 1.15 -3.86 5.11
C ILE A 28 2.50 -3.32 5.60
N ARG A 29 2.78 -3.43 6.91
CA ARG A 29 4.07 -3.01 7.48
C ARG A 29 5.23 -3.85 6.94
N TYR A 30 5.03 -5.16 6.79
CA TYR A 30 6.04 -6.02 6.20
C TYR A 30 6.35 -5.59 4.75
N TYR A 31 5.35 -5.27 3.93
CA TYR A 31 5.58 -4.81 2.55
C TYR A 31 6.28 -3.44 2.50
N GLU A 32 5.95 -2.53 3.42
CA GLU A 32 6.71 -1.27 3.61
C GLU A 32 8.17 -1.53 4.02
N GLU A 33 8.44 -2.42 4.99
CA GLU A 33 9.79 -2.80 5.41
C GLU A 33 10.59 -3.44 4.25
N GLN A 34 9.90 -4.13 3.34
CA GLN A 34 10.47 -4.65 2.12
C GLN A 34 10.68 -3.57 1.04
N GLY A 35 10.26 -2.33 1.25
CA GLY A 35 10.36 -1.25 0.28
C GLY A 35 9.42 -1.42 -0.91
N LEU A 36 8.36 -2.21 -0.76
CA LEU A 36 7.34 -2.38 -1.80
C LEU A 36 6.35 -1.20 -1.85
N ILE A 37 6.22 -0.45 -0.76
CA ILE A 37 5.45 0.78 -0.67
C ILE A 37 6.20 1.78 0.23
N SER A 38 5.89 3.06 0.11
CA SER A 38 6.48 4.12 0.94
C SER A 38 5.41 5.15 1.33
N PRO A 39 4.50 4.79 2.25
CA PRO A 39 3.43 5.68 2.67
C PRO A 39 4.01 6.89 3.41
N ALA A 40 3.38 8.05 3.22
CA ALA A 40 3.74 9.25 3.97
C ALA A 40 3.38 9.09 5.46
N ARG A 41 3.87 10.02 6.27
CA ARG A 41 3.49 10.12 7.69
C ARG A 41 2.89 11.49 7.96
N ASN A 42 1.86 11.54 8.79
CA ASN A 42 1.31 12.81 9.28
C ASN A 42 2.09 13.30 10.52
N ASP A 43 1.73 14.49 11.03
CA ASP A 43 2.36 15.12 12.20
C ASP A 43 2.28 14.25 13.46
N GLY A 44 1.26 13.39 13.55
CA GLY A 44 1.12 12.39 14.62
C GLY A 44 1.94 11.11 14.41
N ASN A 45 2.88 11.10 13.46
CA ASN A 45 3.71 9.97 13.06
C ASN A 45 2.91 8.72 12.64
N ARG A 46 1.67 8.90 12.17
CA ARG A 46 0.82 7.81 11.64
C ARG A 46 1.03 7.70 10.14
N ARG A 47 1.08 6.47 9.64
CA ARG A 47 1.14 6.18 8.21
C ARG A 47 -0.14 6.62 7.52
N MET A 48 0.02 7.40 6.48
CA MET A 48 -1.02 7.84 5.59
C MET A 48 -0.72 7.29 4.20
N PHE A 49 -1.74 6.71 3.58
CA PHE A 49 -1.63 6.02 2.31
C PHE A 49 -2.41 6.83 1.26
N SER A 50 -1.87 6.87 0.06
CA SER A 50 -2.53 7.41 -1.12
C SER A 50 -3.38 6.34 -1.82
N LEU A 51 -4.19 6.74 -2.82
CA LEU A 51 -4.87 5.76 -3.66
C LEU A 51 -3.86 4.89 -4.43
N LYS A 52 -2.74 5.47 -4.88
CA LYS A 52 -1.65 4.73 -5.52
C LYS A 52 -1.06 3.65 -4.60
N ASP A 53 -0.87 3.94 -3.32
CA ASP A 53 -0.41 2.93 -2.35
C ASP A 53 -1.42 1.78 -2.20
N ILE A 54 -2.72 2.10 -2.18
CA ILE A 54 -3.79 1.10 -2.06
C ILE A 54 -3.82 0.19 -3.29
N GLU A 55 -3.76 0.74 -4.49
CA GLU A 55 -3.71 -0.05 -5.73
C GLU A 55 -2.45 -0.91 -5.81
N ARG A 56 -1.31 -0.36 -5.39
CA ARG A 56 -0.06 -1.12 -5.29
C ARG A 56 -0.16 -2.28 -4.28
N LEU A 57 -0.81 -2.07 -3.13
CA LEU A 57 -1.06 -3.11 -2.13
C LEU A 57 -2.00 -4.21 -2.64
N LYS A 58 -3.06 -3.86 -3.38
CA LYS A 58 -3.92 -4.84 -4.04
C LYS A 58 -3.12 -5.68 -5.04
N ARG A 59 -2.28 -5.04 -5.84
CA ARG A 59 -1.40 -5.76 -6.79
C ARG A 59 -0.41 -6.69 -6.09
N ILE A 60 0.22 -6.24 -5.00
CA ILE A 60 1.10 -7.10 -4.20
C ILE A 60 0.33 -8.31 -3.68
N LYS A 61 -0.91 -8.13 -3.17
CA LYS A 61 -1.75 -9.22 -2.71
C LYS A 61 -2.01 -10.25 -3.82
N GLU A 62 -2.41 -9.80 -5.01
CA GLU A 62 -2.65 -10.70 -6.16
C GLU A 62 -1.42 -11.53 -6.51
N LEU A 63 -0.23 -10.90 -6.54
CA LEU A 63 1.02 -11.60 -6.87
C LEU A 63 1.40 -12.62 -5.79
N ILE A 64 1.20 -12.30 -4.51
CA ILE A 64 1.37 -13.26 -3.40
C ILE A 64 0.39 -14.43 -3.54
N ASP A 65 -0.88 -14.16 -3.86
CA ASP A 65 -1.90 -15.20 -4.07
C ASP A 65 -1.56 -16.11 -5.28
N GLN A 66 -0.81 -15.59 -6.26
CA GLN A 66 -0.24 -16.37 -7.38
C GLN A 66 1.04 -17.15 -7.00
N GLY A 67 1.50 -17.07 -5.76
CA GLY A 67 2.69 -17.78 -5.27
C GLY A 67 4.02 -17.06 -5.56
N ILE A 68 3.99 -15.81 -6.02
CA ILE A 68 5.19 -15.03 -6.30
C ILE A 68 5.76 -14.51 -4.98
N ASN A 69 7.06 -14.75 -4.76
CA ASN A 69 7.74 -14.28 -3.57
C ASN A 69 8.06 -12.77 -3.63
N ILE A 70 8.47 -12.20 -2.49
CA ILE A 70 8.80 -10.78 -2.36
C ILE A 70 9.86 -10.30 -3.36
N ALA A 71 10.88 -11.12 -3.66
CA ALA A 71 11.93 -10.74 -4.60
C ALA A 71 11.37 -10.63 -6.04
N GLY A 72 10.54 -11.58 -6.45
CA GLY A 72 9.83 -11.54 -7.73
C GLY A 72 8.90 -10.33 -7.83
N ILE A 73 8.14 -10.05 -6.77
CA ILE A 73 7.26 -8.86 -6.72
C ILE A 73 8.06 -7.57 -6.86
N LYS A 74 9.21 -7.43 -6.18
CA LYS A 74 10.07 -6.25 -6.33
C LYS A 74 10.57 -6.07 -7.75
N ALA A 75 10.91 -7.15 -8.45
CA ALA A 75 11.34 -7.09 -9.84
C ALA A 75 10.20 -6.65 -10.78
N MET A 76 8.97 -7.14 -10.54
CA MET A 76 7.81 -6.83 -11.37
C MET A 76 7.24 -5.42 -11.15
N LEU A 77 7.50 -4.79 -10.01
CA LEU A 77 6.95 -3.48 -9.64
C LEU A 77 7.96 -2.32 -9.78
N ARG A 78 9.09 -2.56 -10.45
CA ARG A 78 10.17 -1.59 -10.69
C ARG A 78 10.02 -0.78 -11.98
N ASP A 79 8.92 -0.95 -12.69
CA ASP A 79 8.57 -0.21 -13.92
C ASP A 79 7.87 1.13 -13.61
#